data_AF-A0ABD3TNK7-F1
#
_entry.id   AF-A0ABD3TNK7-F1
#
_cell.length_a   1.000
_cell.length_b   1.000
_cell.length_c   1.000
_cell.angle_alpha   90.00
_cell.angle_beta   90.00
_cell.angle_gamma   90.00
#
_symmetry.space_group_name_H-M   'P 1'
#
loop_
_entity.id
_entity.type
_entity.pdbx_description
1 polymer ?
#
loop_
_entity_poly.entity_id
_entity_poly.type
_entity_poly.pdbx_seq_one_letter_code
_entity_poly.pdbx_strand_id
1 'polypeptide(L)'
;MGAYTYVSELWKKKQSDVMRFLLRVRCWEYRQLPAVVRVTHPTRPDKARRLGYKAKQGYVIYRVRVRRGGRKRPVPKGIVYGKPTNQGVTQLKFQRSKRSVAEERAGRKLGGLRDSTYKYFEVILVDTAHTAVQNDPRINWLCNPVHKHRELRGLTSAGKKYRGAYTYVSELWKKKQSDVMRFLLRVRCWEYRQLPAVVRVTHPTRPDKARRLGYKAKQGYVIYRVRVRRGGRKRPVPKGIVYGKPTNQGVTQLKFQRSKRSVAEERAGRKLGGLRVLNSYWINEDSTYKYFEVILVDTAHTTVRNDPRINWLCNPVHKHRELRGLTSAGKKYRGLRGKGHLHHKARPSRRATWKRNQTLSLRRYR
;
A
#
# COMPACT_ATOMS: atom_id res chain seq x y z
N MET A 1 -38.48 3.65 18.25
CA MET A 1 -37.67 2.84 17.29
C MET A 1 -38.49 2.62 16.02
N GLY A 2 -37.98 3.00 14.84
CA GLY A 2 -38.76 2.90 13.59
C GLY A 2 -38.83 1.48 13.02
N ALA A 3 -39.89 1.14 12.29
CA ALA A 3 -40.13 -0.22 11.74
C ALA A 3 -38.92 -0.86 11.02
N TYR A 4 -38.08 -0.08 10.35
CA TYR A 4 -36.89 -0.57 9.65
C TYR A 4 -35.76 -1.07 10.57
N THR A 5 -35.69 -0.60 11.83
CA THR A 5 -34.69 -1.11 12.79
C THR A 5 -35.03 -2.54 13.20
N TYR A 6 -36.31 -2.83 13.45
CA TYR A 6 -36.81 -4.18 13.75
C TYR A 6 -36.60 -5.15 12.58
N VAL A 7 -36.89 -4.73 11.34
CA VAL A 7 -36.60 -5.55 10.14
C VAL A 7 -35.09 -5.84 10.02
N SER A 8 -34.25 -4.84 10.27
CA SER A 8 -32.79 -5.03 10.26
C SER A 8 -32.33 -6.01 11.35
N GLU A 9 -32.92 -5.99 12.54
CA GLU A 9 -32.63 -6.90 13.65
C GLU A 9 -33.09 -8.33 13.39
N LEU A 10 -34.29 -8.52 12.83
CA LEU A 10 -34.79 -9.83 12.38
C LEU A 10 -33.80 -10.48 11.39
N TRP A 11 -33.26 -9.69 10.46
CA TRP A 11 -32.26 -10.15 9.49
C TRP A 11 -30.86 -10.39 10.09
N LYS A 12 -30.56 -9.89 11.30
CA LYS A 12 -29.33 -10.23 12.04
C LYS A 12 -29.48 -11.58 12.75
N LYS A 13 -30.66 -11.87 13.32
CA LYS A 13 -30.98 -13.15 13.99
C LYS A 13 -31.44 -14.24 13.00
N LYS A 14 -30.61 -14.57 12.01
CA LYS A 14 -30.97 -15.53 10.92
C LYS A 14 -31.27 -16.96 11.37
N GLN A 15 -30.94 -17.30 12.61
CA GLN A 15 -31.16 -18.62 13.17
C GLN A 15 -32.49 -18.72 13.94
N SER A 16 -33.24 -17.63 14.12
CA SER A 16 -34.57 -17.70 14.73
C SER A 16 -35.54 -18.50 13.87
N ASP A 17 -36.50 -19.17 14.50
CA ASP A 17 -37.43 -20.07 13.81
C ASP A 17 -38.32 -19.33 12.81
N VAL A 18 -38.80 -18.14 13.19
CA VAL A 18 -39.52 -17.21 12.29
C VAL A 18 -38.71 -16.92 11.03
N MET A 19 -37.41 -16.62 11.18
CA MET A 19 -36.57 -16.29 10.04
C MET A 19 -36.21 -17.53 9.21
N ARG A 20 -36.02 -18.69 9.83
CA ARG A 20 -35.81 -19.96 9.12
C ARG A 20 -37.03 -20.36 8.30
N PHE A 21 -38.22 -20.23 8.85
CA PHE A 21 -39.49 -20.47 8.17
C PHE A 21 -39.66 -19.54 6.97
N LEU A 22 -39.55 -18.22 7.17
CA LEU A 22 -39.64 -17.22 6.09
C LEU A 22 -38.61 -17.43 4.98
N LEU A 23 -37.38 -17.82 5.33
CA LEU A 23 -36.34 -18.11 4.35
C LEU A 23 -36.61 -19.42 3.58
N ARG A 24 -37.23 -20.42 4.23
CA ARG A 24 -37.61 -21.68 3.58
C ARG A 24 -38.71 -21.46 2.55
N VAL A 25 -39.78 -20.77 2.93
CA VAL A 25 -40.91 -20.42 2.04
C VAL A 25 -40.41 -19.61 0.84
N ARG A 26 -39.58 -18.58 1.07
CA ARG A 26 -39.01 -17.77 -0.02
C ARG A 26 -38.06 -18.56 -0.92
N CYS A 27 -37.23 -19.45 -0.38
CA CYS A 27 -36.39 -20.31 -1.21
C CYS A 27 -37.22 -21.20 -2.13
N TRP A 28 -38.35 -21.73 -1.64
CA TRP A 28 -39.29 -22.53 -2.43
C TRP A 28 -39.92 -21.68 -3.55
N GLU A 29 -40.45 -20.51 -3.24
CA GLU A 29 -41.00 -19.56 -4.22
C GLU A 29 -39.97 -19.22 -5.31
N TYR A 30 -38.72 -18.96 -4.91
CA TYR A 30 -37.67 -18.54 -5.85
C TYR A 30 -37.19 -19.67 -6.77
N ARG A 31 -37.44 -20.93 -6.44
CA ARG A 31 -37.12 -22.07 -7.32
C ARG A 31 -38.05 -22.11 -8.53
N GLN A 32 -39.30 -21.68 -8.37
CA GLN A 32 -40.33 -21.66 -9.42
C GLN A 32 -40.13 -20.53 -10.43
N LEU A 33 -39.37 -19.49 -10.06
CA LEU A 33 -39.14 -18.34 -10.92
C LEU A 33 -38.01 -18.56 -11.96
N PRO A 34 -38.06 -17.84 -13.10
CA PRO A 34 -36.97 -17.79 -14.05
C PRO A 34 -35.64 -17.32 -13.44
N ALA A 35 -34.53 -17.59 -14.13
CA ALA A 35 -33.20 -17.27 -13.62
C ALA A 35 -32.96 -15.77 -13.36
N VAL A 36 -33.69 -14.91 -14.07
CA VAL A 36 -33.73 -13.46 -13.88
C VAL A 36 -35.20 -13.05 -13.92
N VAL A 37 -35.69 -12.40 -12.86
CA VAL A 37 -37.09 -11.96 -12.75
C VAL A 37 -37.15 -10.55 -12.17
N ARG A 38 -38.01 -9.70 -12.73
CA ARG A 38 -38.27 -8.35 -12.19
C ARG A 38 -39.14 -8.47 -10.94
N VAL A 39 -38.81 -7.72 -9.90
CA VAL A 39 -39.56 -7.67 -8.63
C VAL A 39 -40.03 -6.25 -8.38
N THR A 40 -41.26 -6.11 -7.88
CA THR A 40 -41.87 -4.80 -7.59
C THR A 40 -41.22 -4.13 -6.39
N HIS A 41 -40.86 -4.89 -5.35
CA HIS A 41 -40.31 -4.37 -4.09
C HIS A 41 -39.12 -5.21 -3.59
N PRO A 42 -38.14 -4.59 -2.91
CA PRO A 42 -37.01 -5.32 -2.36
C PRO A 42 -37.46 -6.17 -1.17
N THR A 43 -37.05 -7.44 -1.14
CA THR A 43 -37.27 -8.36 0.00
C THR A 43 -36.61 -7.85 1.29
N ARG A 44 -35.63 -6.96 1.15
CA ARG A 44 -34.91 -6.34 2.26
C ARG A 44 -34.84 -4.82 2.12
N PRO A 45 -35.92 -4.10 2.45
CA PRO A 45 -36.03 -2.66 2.20
C PRO A 45 -35.07 -1.81 3.06
N ASP A 46 -34.74 -2.25 4.29
CA ASP A 46 -33.75 -1.61 5.17
C ASP A 46 -32.38 -1.50 4.50
N LYS A 47 -31.95 -2.60 3.88
CA LYS A 47 -30.65 -2.67 3.20
C LYS A 47 -30.71 -2.02 1.83
N ALA A 48 -31.87 -2.05 1.17
CA ALA A 48 -32.11 -1.34 -0.07
C ALA A 48 -31.88 0.15 0.07
N ARG A 49 -32.51 0.77 1.08
CA ARG A 49 -32.36 2.19 1.34
C ARG A 49 -30.91 2.57 1.63
N ARG A 50 -30.17 1.74 2.38
CA ARG A 50 -28.73 1.94 2.64
C ARG A 50 -27.86 1.89 1.37
N LEU A 51 -28.31 1.17 0.35
CA LEU A 51 -27.63 1.06 -0.94
C LEU A 51 -28.09 2.12 -1.96
N GLY A 52 -28.97 3.03 -1.54
CA GLY A 52 -29.46 4.14 -2.35
C GLY A 52 -30.79 3.87 -3.07
N TYR A 53 -31.50 2.78 -2.75
CA TYR A 53 -32.87 2.57 -3.25
C TYR A 53 -33.83 3.60 -2.63
N LYS A 54 -34.64 4.22 -3.49
CA LYS A 54 -35.81 5.00 -3.10
C LYS A 54 -37.03 4.41 -3.78
N ALA A 55 -38.16 4.35 -3.07
CA ALA A 55 -39.44 3.95 -3.65
C ALA A 55 -39.99 5.09 -4.50
N LYS A 56 -39.45 5.25 -5.72
CA LYS A 56 -39.87 6.22 -6.74
C LYS A 56 -39.64 5.62 -8.13
N GLN A 57 -40.29 6.18 -9.13
CA GLN A 57 -40.11 5.73 -10.52
C GLN A 57 -38.65 5.88 -10.99
N GLY A 58 -38.21 4.99 -11.88
CA GLY A 58 -36.82 4.89 -12.36
C GLY A 58 -35.91 3.94 -11.57
N TYR A 59 -36.37 3.31 -10.48
CA TYR A 59 -35.67 2.21 -9.84
C TYR A 59 -36.32 0.87 -10.21
N VAL A 60 -35.52 -0.08 -10.70
CA VAL A 60 -35.99 -1.43 -11.06
C VAL A 60 -35.21 -2.46 -10.24
N ILE A 61 -35.91 -3.46 -9.71
CA ILE A 61 -35.27 -4.53 -8.94
C ILE A 61 -35.39 -5.83 -9.72
N TYR A 62 -34.26 -6.51 -9.87
CA TYR A 62 -34.21 -7.85 -10.44
C TYR A 62 -33.73 -8.86 -9.41
N ARG A 63 -34.38 -10.02 -9.38
CA ARG A 63 -33.94 -11.19 -8.64
C ARG A 63 -33.24 -12.13 -9.61
N VAL A 64 -31.99 -12.45 -9.28
CA VAL A 64 -31.09 -13.25 -10.10
C VAL A 64 -30.69 -14.52 -9.35
N ARG A 65 -30.93 -15.68 -9.97
CA ARG A 65 -30.51 -17.00 -9.49
C ARG A 65 -29.11 -17.32 -10.02
N VAL A 66 -28.17 -17.63 -9.11
CA VAL A 66 -26.78 -17.99 -9.44
C VAL A 66 -26.42 -19.34 -8.83
N ARG A 67 -25.94 -20.27 -9.67
CA ARG A 67 -25.58 -21.63 -9.24
C ARG A 67 -24.43 -21.61 -8.23
N ARG A 68 -24.53 -22.45 -7.19
CA ARG A 68 -23.46 -22.72 -6.23
C ARG A 68 -22.60 -23.87 -6.77
N GLY A 69 -21.29 -23.66 -6.74
CA GLY A 69 -20.28 -24.66 -7.12
C GLY A 69 -19.09 -23.98 -7.78
N GLY A 70 -18.07 -24.75 -8.16
CA GLY A 70 -17.03 -24.31 -9.08
C GLY A 70 -17.56 -24.25 -10.51
N ARG A 71 -16.85 -23.56 -11.40
CA ARG A 71 -17.15 -23.58 -12.83
C ARG A 71 -16.56 -24.84 -13.46
N LYS A 72 -17.30 -25.50 -14.36
CA LYS A 72 -16.75 -26.54 -15.24
C LYS A 72 -16.09 -25.84 -16.43
N ARG A 73 -14.86 -26.23 -16.77
CA ARG A 73 -14.22 -25.75 -18.00
C ARG A 73 -15.01 -26.32 -19.18
N PRO A 74 -15.44 -25.50 -20.17
CA PRO A 74 -15.99 -26.04 -21.40
C PRO A 74 -14.83 -26.68 -22.17
N VAL A 75 -14.76 -28.00 -22.16
CA VAL A 75 -13.80 -28.81 -22.92
C VAL A 75 -14.57 -29.91 -23.63
N PRO A 76 -14.35 -30.11 -24.95
CA PRO A 76 -14.86 -31.27 -25.65
C PRO A 76 -14.37 -32.54 -24.95
N LYS A 77 -15.28 -33.44 -24.59
CA LYS A 77 -14.99 -34.76 -23.98
C LYS A 77 -14.21 -34.75 -22.64
N GLY A 78 -14.02 -33.60 -21.99
CA GLY A 78 -13.38 -33.52 -20.67
C GLY A 78 -11.86 -33.68 -20.66
N ILE A 79 -11.20 -33.68 -21.81
CA ILE A 79 -9.74 -33.82 -21.91
C ILE A 79 -9.10 -32.43 -21.90
N VAL A 80 -8.03 -32.25 -21.11
CA VAL A 80 -7.31 -30.97 -20.98
C VAL A 80 -5.85 -31.18 -21.37
N TYR A 81 -5.40 -30.53 -22.45
CA TYR A 81 -4.00 -30.54 -22.89
C TYR A 81 -3.20 -29.42 -22.21
N GLY A 82 -1.97 -29.70 -21.75
CA GLY A 82 -1.03 -28.72 -21.18
C GLY A 82 -0.37 -29.14 -19.86
N LYS A 83 0.42 -28.21 -19.27
CA LYS A 83 1.21 -28.43 -18.05
C LYS A 83 0.35 -28.93 -16.86
N PRO A 84 0.88 -29.77 -15.95
CA PRO A 84 0.14 -30.37 -14.84
C PRO A 84 -0.64 -29.37 -13.97
N THR A 85 -0.12 -28.16 -13.79
CA THR A 85 -0.77 -27.08 -13.03
C THR A 85 -2.09 -26.59 -13.65
N ASN A 86 -2.38 -26.95 -14.90
CA ASN A 86 -3.58 -26.61 -15.64
C ASN A 86 -4.53 -27.82 -15.84
N GLN A 87 -4.17 -28.99 -15.31
CA GLN A 87 -5.00 -30.20 -15.37
C GLN A 87 -6.07 -30.13 -14.27
N GLY A 88 -7.34 -30.05 -14.69
CA GLY A 88 -8.48 -29.89 -13.79
C GLY A 88 -9.72 -29.39 -14.53
N VAL A 89 -10.73 -30.24 -14.67
CA VAL A 89 -11.99 -29.93 -15.39
C VAL A 89 -13.07 -29.44 -14.43
N THR A 90 -13.06 -29.95 -13.20
CA THR A 90 -14.05 -29.70 -12.15
C THR A 90 -13.45 -28.82 -11.04
N GLN A 91 -14.31 -28.10 -10.31
CA GLN A 91 -13.95 -27.28 -9.14
C GLN A 91 -13.05 -26.05 -9.38
N LEU A 92 -12.96 -25.52 -10.61
CA LEU A 92 -12.27 -24.25 -10.84
C LEU A 92 -12.95 -23.12 -10.05
N LYS A 93 -12.16 -22.45 -9.20
CA LYS A 93 -12.61 -21.28 -8.44
C LYS A 93 -12.90 -20.15 -9.42
N PHE A 94 -14.07 -19.54 -9.31
CA PHE A 94 -14.36 -18.32 -10.08
C PHE A 94 -13.30 -17.25 -9.76
N GLN A 95 -12.68 -16.67 -10.78
CA GLN A 95 -11.78 -15.51 -10.61
C GLN A 95 -12.53 -14.29 -10.04
N ARG A 96 -13.84 -14.20 -10.29
CA ARG A 96 -14.73 -13.15 -9.77
C ARG A 96 -15.62 -13.70 -8.66
N SER A 97 -15.97 -12.88 -7.67
CA SER A 97 -16.94 -13.32 -6.65
C SER A 97 -18.31 -13.63 -7.28
N LYS A 98 -19.07 -14.60 -6.76
CA LYS A 98 -20.47 -14.87 -7.18
C LYS A 98 -21.37 -13.62 -7.13
N ARG A 99 -20.96 -12.62 -6.35
CA ARG A 99 -21.56 -11.29 -6.29
C ARG A 99 -21.35 -10.52 -7.60
N SER A 100 -20.12 -10.45 -8.11
CA SER A 100 -19.80 -9.76 -9.37
C SER A 100 -20.55 -10.36 -10.56
N VAL A 101 -20.75 -11.69 -10.59
CA VAL A 101 -21.51 -12.37 -11.65
C VAL A 101 -23.00 -12.01 -11.63
N ALA A 102 -23.57 -11.79 -10.43
CA ALA A 102 -24.95 -11.32 -10.30
C ALA A 102 -25.09 -9.83 -10.64
N GLU A 103 -24.09 -9.02 -10.30
CA GLU A 103 -24.07 -7.59 -10.60
C GLU A 103 -23.85 -7.30 -12.10
N GLU A 104 -23.08 -8.14 -12.80
CA GLU A 104 -22.91 -8.11 -14.26
C GLU A 104 -24.18 -8.52 -15.02
N ARG A 105 -25.02 -9.36 -14.40
CA ARG A 105 -26.33 -9.76 -14.96
C ARG A 105 -27.46 -8.77 -14.68
N ALA A 106 -27.36 -7.92 -13.64
CA ALA A 106 -28.48 -7.07 -13.24
C ALA A 106 -28.21 -5.85 -12.32
N GLY A 107 -26.98 -5.35 -12.08
CA GLY A 107 -26.75 -4.08 -11.30
C GLY A 107 -26.24 -4.17 -9.84
N ARG A 108 -26.58 -3.24 -8.93
CA ARG A 108 -26.08 -3.19 -7.52
C ARG A 108 -26.93 -3.96 -6.50
N LYS A 109 -26.30 -4.81 -5.68
CA LYS A 109 -26.97 -5.85 -4.88
C LYS A 109 -27.53 -5.46 -3.49
N LEU A 110 -28.77 -5.90 -3.20
CA LEU A 110 -29.54 -5.75 -1.95
C LEU A 110 -29.28 -6.83 -0.87
N GLY A 111 -29.13 -8.09 -1.26
CA GLY A 111 -29.20 -9.20 -0.31
C GLY A 111 -29.21 -10.54 -1.03
N GLY A 112 -29.27 -11.65 -0.31
CA GLY A 112 -29.41 -12.93 -0.99
C GLY A 112 -29.78 -14.10 -0.08
N LEU A 113 -30.78 -14.86 -0.52
CA LEU A 113 -31.16 -16.17 0.02
C LEU A 113 -30.22 -17.25 -0.50
N ARG A 114 -30.09 -18.33 0.28
CA ARG A 114 -29.21 -19.46 -0.03
C ARG A 114 -29.97 -20.75 0.17
N ASP A 115 -29.81 -21.63 -0.80
CA ASP A 115 -30.25 -23.01 -0.78
C ASP A 115 -29.08 -23.92 -1.18
N SER A 116 -29.18 -25.25 -1.07
CA SER A 116 -28.08 -26.20 -1.34
C SER A 116 -27.40 -25.94 -2.68
N THR A 117 -28.18 -25.75 -3.74
CA THR A 117 -27.71 -25.66 -5.13
C THR A 117 -27.56 -24.22 -5.66
N TYR A 118 -28.33 -23.25 -5.15
CA TYR A 118 -28.38 -21.90 -5.70
C TYR A 118 -28.22 -20.79 -4.65
N LYS A 119 -27.71 -19.65 -5.10
CA LYS A 119 -27.69 -18.40 -4.34
C LYS A 119 -28.48 -17.36 -5.12
N TYR A 120 -29.50 -16.82 -4.47
CA TYR A 120 -30.40 -15.83 -5.04
C TYR A 120 -29.90 -14.44 -4.65
N PHE A 121 -30.00 -13.49 -5.56
CA PHE A 121 -29.60 -12.11 -5.33
C PHE A 121 -30.67 -11.16 -5.82
N GLU A 122 -31.01 -10.16 -5.01
CA GLU A 122 -31.78 -9.01 -5.50
C GLU A 122 -30.84 -7.87 -5.84
N VAL A 123 -31.10 -7.22 -6.96
CA VAL A 123 -30.20 -6.28 -7.60
C VAL A 123 -31.00 -5.05 -8.04
N ILE A 124 -30.55 -3.87 -7.63
CA ILE A 124 -31.12 -2.57 -7.99
C ILE A 124 -30.46 -2.10 -9.27
N LEU A 125 -31.29 -1.79 -10.25
CA LEU A 125 -30.97 -0.97 -11.41
C LEU A 125 -31.64 0.38 -11.27
N VAL A 126 -30.97 1.38 -11.82
CA VAL A 126 -31.51 2.73 -11.96
C VAL A 126 -31.60 2.98 -13.45
N ASP A 127 -32.79 3.29 -13.93
CA ASP A 127 -33.02 3.73 -15.28
C ASP A 127 -32.56 5.19 -15.41
N THR A 128 -31.41 5.38 -16.04
CA THR A 128 -30.79 6.70 -16.21
C THR A 128 -31.53 7.58 -17.21
N ALA A 129 -32.45 7.02 -18.01
CA ALA A 129 -33.29 7.77 -18.93
C ALA A 129 -34.56 8.32 -18.27
N HIS A 130 -34.93 7.81 -17.09
CA HIS A 130 -36.16 8.20 -16.42
C HIS A 130 -36.06 9.62 -15.80
N THR A 131 -37.06 10.47 -16.05
CA THR A 131 -37.10 11.88 -15.59
C THR A 131 -36.92 12.03 -14.07
N ALA A 132 -37.57 11.17 -13.28
CA ALA A 132 -37.41 11.09 -11.82
C ALA A 132 -35.97 10.79 -11.33
N VAL A 133 -35.09 10.26 -12.17
CA VAL A 133 -33.66 10.04 -11.88
C VAL A 133 -32.82 11.25 -12.31
N GLN A 134 -33.11 11.81 -13.48
CA GLN A 134 -32.43 13.00 -14.01
C GLN A 134 -32.63 14.23 -13.09
N ASN A 135 -33.81 14.36 -12.49
CA ASN A 135 -34.16 15.48 -11.61
C ASN A 135 -33.74 15.27 -10.14
N ASP A 136 -33.12 14.16 -9.77
CA ASP A 136 -32.65 13.93 -8.39
C ASP A 136 -31.17 14.29 -8.23
N PRO A 137 -30.83 15.42 -7.57
CA PRO A 137 -29.46 15.93 -7.48
C PRO A 137 -28.49 14.99 -6.74
N ARG A 138 -28.97 13.94 -6.09
CA ARG A 138 -28.12 12.94 -5.41
C ARG A 138 -27.63 11.83 -6.34
N ILE A 139 -28.33 11.60 -7.46
CA ILE A 139 -28.10 10.46 -8.36
C ILE A 139 -28.02 10.85 -9.84
N ASN A 140 -28.39 12.08 -10.22
CA ASN A 140 -28.33 12.57 -11.60
C ASN A 140 -26.93 12.57 -12.21
N TRP A 141 -25.87 12.51 -11.39
CA TRP A 141 -24.49 12.29 -11.84
C TRP A 141 -24.31 10.95 -12.58
N LEU A 142 -25.21 9.98 -12.37
CA LEU A 142 -25.25 8.71 -13.13
C LEU A 142 -25.68 8.91 -14.59
N CYS A 143 -26.32 10.02 -14.91
CA CYS A 143 -26.84 10.34 -16.25
C CYS A 143 -25.78 11.02 -17.15
N ASN A 144 -24.64 11.45 -16.60
CA ASN A 144 -23.61 12.18 -17.35
C ASN A 144 -22.62 11.24 -18.08
N PRO A 145 -22.50 11.28 -19.43
CA PRO A 145 -21.62 10.38 -20.20
C PRO A 145 -20.12 10.57 -19.95
N VAL A 146 -19.69 11.77 -19.54
CA VAL A 146 -18.28 12.21 -19.51
C VAL A 146 -17.43 11.49 -18.45
N HIS A 147 -18.05 10.83 -17.46
CA HIS A 147 -17.31 10.11 -16.41
C HIS A 147 -16.99 8.65 -16.76
N LYS A 148 -17.39 8.14 -17.93
CA LYS A 148 -17.23 6.71 -18.28
C LYS A 148 -15.79 6.24 -18.51
N HIS A 149 -14.82 7.09 -18.86
CA HIS A 149 -13.50 6.57 -19.27
C HIS A 149 -12.29 6.87 -18.37
N ARG A 150 -12.37 7.84 -17.44
CA ARG A 150 -11.18 8.21 -16.64
C ARG A 150 -11.08 7.55 -15.26
N GLU A 151 -12.20 7.07 -14.72
CA GLU A 151 -12.25 6.48 -13.36
C GLU A 151 -12.34 4.94 -13.32
N LEU A 152 -12.55 4.27 -14.46
CA LEU A 152 -12.75 2.81 -14.48
C LEU A 152 -11.48 1.95 -14.34
N ARG A 153 -10.28 2.53 -14.22
CA ARG A 153 -9.11 1.79 -13.74
C ARG A 153 -9.13 1.70 -12.21
N GLY A 154 -9.96 0.81 -11.66
CA GLY A 154 -9.83 0.34 -10.28
C GLY A 154 -11.02 0.57 -9.35
N LEU A 155 -12.17 1.02 -9.87
CA LEU A 155 -13.42 1.12 -9.12
C LEU A 155 -14.36 -0.03 -9.53
N THR A 156 -14.76 -0.89 -8.59
CA THR A 156 -16.00 -1.67 -8.76
C THR A 156 -17.19 -0.89 -8.23
N SER A 157 -18.38 -1.36 -8.63
CA SER A 157 -19.76 -1.01 -8.26
C SER A 157 -20.06 -0.63 -6.79
N ALA A 158 -19.10 -0.71 -5.88
CA ALA A 158 -19.23 -0.37 -4.46
C ALA A 158 -18.39 0.85 -4.03
N GLY A 159 -17.78 1.61 -4.94
CA GLY A 159 -16.91 2.74 -4.59
C GLY A 159 -15.65 2.34 -3.81
N LYS A 160 -15.37 1.04 -3.70
CA LYS A 160 -14.18 0.52 -3.01
C LYS A 160 -13.05 0.40 -4.02
N LYS A 161 -12.15 1.39 -4.01
CA LYS A 161 -10.84 1.33 -4.66
C LYS A 161 -10.12 0.08 -4.14
N TYR A 162 -9.91 -0.93 -4.99
CA TYR A 162 -9.10 -2.09 -4.59
C TYR A 162 -7.68 -1.60 -4.39
N ARG A 163 -7.27 -1.56 -3.12
CA ARG A 163 -5.91 -1.21 -2.77
C ARG A 163 -5.01 -2.33 -3.29
N GLY A 164 -3.95 -2.00 -4.03
CA GLY A 164 -2.98 -3.00 -4.46
C GLY A 164 -2.31 -3.68 -3.26
N ALA A 165 -1.75 -4.89 -3.45
CA ALA A 165 -1.12 -5.66 -2.38
C ALA A 165 -0.10 -4.85 -1.54
N TYR A 166 0.71 -4.01 -2.18
CA TYR A 166 1.69 -3.15 -1.50
C TYR A 166 1.07 -2.11 -0.57
N THR A 167 -0.17 -1.70 -0.82
CA THR A 167 -0.88 -0.76 0.04
C THR A 167 -1.21 -1.43 1.37
N TYR A 168 -1.69 -2.68 1.36
CA TYR A 168 -1.93 -3.47 2.58
C TYR A 168 -0.63 -3.73 3.36
N VAL A 169 0.44 -4.10 2.67
CA VAL A 169 1.77 -4.25 3.30
C VAL A 169 2.21 -2.93 3.94
N SER A 170 2.04 -1.80 3.23
CA SER A 170 2.37 -0.49 3.76
C SER A 170 1.51 -0.11 4.97
N GLU A 171 0.26 -0.56 5.06
CA GLU A 171 -0.64 -0.34 6.21
C GLU A 171 -0.23 -1.18 7.42
N LEU A 172 0.13 -2.46 7.20
CA LEU A 172 0.66 -3.31 8.25
C LEU A 172 1.91 -2.71 8.90
N TRP A 173 2.84 -2.21 8.07
CA TRP A 173 4.04 -1.52 8.55
C TRP A 173 3.79 -0.15 9.21
N LYS A 174 2.61 0.44 9.07
CA LYS A 174 2.23 1.62 9.86
C LYS A 174 1.89 1.22 11.29
N LYS A 175 1.20 0.08 11.48
CA LYS A 175 0.81 -0.47 12.79
C LYS A 175 1.89 -1.37 13.39
N LYS A 176 3.11 -0.85 13.63
CA LYS A 176 4.24 -1.66 14.12
C LYS A 176 4.06 -2.22 15.54
N GLN A 177 3.17 -1.61 16.33
CA GLN A 177 2.88 -2.03 17.70
C GLN A 177 1.83 -3.15 17.79
N SER A 178 1.23 -3.58 16.67
CA SER A 178 0.35 -4.75 16.70
C SER A 178 1.13 -6.01 17.03
N ASP A 179 0.47 -6.98 17.67
CA ASP A 179 1.12 -8.20 18.14
C ASP A 179 1.80 -8.98 17.01
N VAL A 180 1.14 -9.08 15.85
CA VAL A 180 1.70 -9.69 14.63
C VAL A 180 3.01 -9.01 14.22
N MET A 181 3.05 -7.68 14.20
CA MET A 181 4.26 -6.96 13.80
C MET A 181 5.34 -7.02 14.86
N ARG A 182 4.99 -6.94 16.14
CA ARG A 182 5.94 -7.06 17.25
C ARG A 182 6.59 -8.43 17.28
N PHE A 183 5.79 -9.49 17.13
CA PHE A 183 6.28 -10.87 17.02
C PHE A 183 7.26 -11.03 15.85
N LEU A 184 6.84 -10.61 14.65
CA LEU A 184 7.68 -10.72 13.44
C LEU A 184 8.97 -9.91 13.56
N LEU A 185 8.92 -8.71 14.14
CA LEU A 185 10.10 -7.88 14.37
C LEU A 185 11.01 -8.49 15.43
N ARG A 186 10.48 -9.13 16.48
CA ARG A 186 11.28 -9.79 17.51
C ARG A 186 12.09 -10.95 16.94
N VAL A 187 11.43 -11.84 16.18
CA VAL A 187 12.09 -12.98 15.50
C VAL A 187 13.17 -12.49 14.54
N ARG A 188 12.86 -11.52 13.68
CA ARG A 188 13.85 -10.92 12.77
C ARG A 188 15.00 -10.27 13.52
N CYS A 189 14.74 -9.58 14.62
CA CYS A 189 15.80 -8.92 15.37
C CYS A 189 16.77 -9.93 16.00
N TRP A 190 16.26 -11.09 16.43
CA TRP A 190 17.11 -12.19 16.86
C TRP A 190 18.01 -12.69 15.73
N GLU A 191 17.47 -12.96 14.54
CA GLU A 191 18.25 -13.36 13.35
C GLU A 191 19.33 -12.30 13.02
N TYR A 192 18.96 -11.01 13.05
CA TYR A 192 19.86 -9.93 12.64
C TYR A 192 21.03 -9.72 13.60
N ARG A 193 20.90 -10.16 14.87
CA ARG A 193 21.98 -10.10 15.86
C ARG A 193 23.08 -11.11 15.56
N GLN A 194 22.70 -12.29 15.05
CA GLN A 194 23.63 -13.36 14.69
C GLN A 194 24.44 -13.05 13.42
N LEU A 195 23.88 -12.21 12.54
CA LEU A 195 24.53 -11.85 11.28
C LEU A 195 25.62 -10.76 11.44
N PRO A 196 26.58 -10.68 10.50
CA PRO A 196 27.59 -9.64 10.47
C PRO A 196 27.02 -8.22 10.39
N ALA A 197 27.83 -7.22 10.74
CA ALA A 197 27.37 -5.83 10.80
C ALA A 197 26.91 -5.25 9.44
N VAL A 198 27.45 -5.76 8.34
CA VAL A 198 27.06 -5.44 6.96
C VAL A 198 26.96 -6.75 6.19
N VAL A 199 25.73 -7.15 5.84
CA VAL A 199 25.41 -8.43 5.20
C VAL A 199 24.57 -8.21 3.95
N ARG A 200 24.83 -8.97 2.89
CA ARG A 200 24.04 -8.96 1.65
C ARG A 200 22.73 -9.70 1.87
N VAL A 201 21.63 -9.16 1.36
CA VAL A 201 20.31 -9.82 1.39
C VAL A 201 19.87 -10.08 -0.04
N THR A 202 19.29 -11.25 -0.31
CA THR A 202 18.82 -11.64 -1.65
C THR A 202 17.63 -10.80 -2.10
N HIS A 203 16.69 -10.52 -1.20
CA HIS A 203 15.46 -9.78 -1.47
C HIS A 203 15.19 -8.73 -0.37
N PRO A 204 14.54 -7.59 -0.70
CA PRO A 204 14.18 -6.60 0.31
C PRO A 204 13.23 -7.20 1.34
N THR A 205 13.52 -7.03 2.64
CA THR A 205 12.58 -7.39 3.72
C THR A 205 11.26 -6.61 3.60
N ARG A 206 11.33 -5.41 3.01
CA ARG A 206 10.19 -4.50 2.79
C ARG A 206 10.07 -4.11 1.31
N PRO A 207 9.47 -4.96 0.46
CA PRO A 207 9.37 -4.68 -0.97
C PRO A 207 8.54 -3.43 -1.27
N ASP A 208 7.51 -3.14 -0.48
CA ASP A 208 6.69 -1.92 -0.60
C ASP A 208 7.53 -0.63 -0.43
N LYS A 209 8.41 -0.63 0.58
CA LYS A 209 9.23 0.53 0.91
C LYS A 209 10.42 0.66 -0.03
N ALA A 210 11.06 -0.45 -0.38
CA ALA A 210 12.16 -0.49 -1.32
C ALA A 210 11.73 0.08 -2.69
N ARG A 211 10.59 -0.38 -3.23
CA ARG A 211 10.06 0.11 -4.52
C ARG A 211 9.78 1.60 -4.50
N ARG A 212 9.22 2.14 -3.41
CA ARG A 212 8.99 3.58 -3.26
C ARG A 212 10.28 4.41 -3.27
N LEU A 213 11.40 3.82 -2.88
CA LEU A 213 12.69 4.47 -2.81
C LEU A 213 13.56 4.25 -4.06
N GLY A 214 13.02 3.56 -5.07
CA GLY A 214 13.67 3.38 -6.37
C GLY A 214 14.25 1.98 -6.62
N TYR A 215 14.06 1.02 -5.71
CA TYR A 215 14.45 -0.37 -5.98
C TYR A 215 13.59 -0.98 -7.09
N LYS A 216 14.25 -1.71 -8.00
CA LYS A 216 13.63 -2.55 -9.02
C LYS A 216 14.23 -3.95 -8.92
N ALA A 217 13.40 -4.97 -9.06
CA ALA A 217 13.85 -6.36 -9.10
C ALA A 217 14.36 -6.68 -10.51
N LYS A 218 15.58 -6.24 -10.80
CA LYS A 218 16.35 -6.54 -12.01
C LYS A 218 17.82 -6.63 -11.64
N GLN A 219 18.62 -7.26 -12.49
CA GLN A 219 20.07 -7.34 -12.29
C GLN A 219 20.70 -5.94 -12.16
N GLY A 220 21.77 -5.85 -11.38
CA GLY A 220 22.45 -4.59 -11.04
C GLY A 220 21.89 -3.87 -9.79
N TYR A 221 20.73 -4.25 -9.26
CA TYR A 221 20.28 -3.78 -7.94
C TYR A 221 20.65 -4.78 -6.86
N VAL A 222 21.21 -4.28 -5.76
CA VAL A 222 21.58 -5.09 -4.59
C VAL A 222 21.14 -4.42 -3.30
N ILE A 223 20.89 -5.25 -2.28
CA ILE A 223 20.44 -4.79 -0.98
C ILE A 223 21.38 -5.32 0.09
N TYR A 224 21.82 -4.42 0.96
CA TYR A 224 22.64 -4.75 2.12
C TYR A 224 21.95 -4.32 3.39
N ARG A 225 21.91 -5.22 4.37
CA ARG A 225 21.45 -4.95 5.73
C ARG A 225 22.64 -4.47 6.55
N VAL A 226 22.47 -3.34 7.23
CA VAL A 226 23.51 -2.68 8.02
C VAL A 226 22.98 -2.40 9.41
N ARG A 227 23.74 -2.82 10.43
CA ARG A 227 23.48 -2.46 11.83
C ARG A 227 24.30 -1.25 12.27
N VAL A 228 23.68 -0.35 13.02
CA VAL A 228 24.32 0.84 13.60
C VAL A 228 23.96 0.94 15.07
N ARG A 229 24.98 1.09 15.93
CA ARG A 229 24.79 1.19 17.39
C ARG A 229 23.90 2.39 17.74
N ARG A 230 22.96 2.18 18.65
CA ARG A 230 22.08 3.21 19.25
C ARG A 230 22.87 4.12 20.20
N GLY A 231 22.21 5.15 20.71
CA GLY A 231 22.81 6.12 21.64
C GLY A 231 23.56 7.27 20.95
N GLY A 232 24.07 8.17 21.79
CA GLY A 232 24.89 9.31 21.41
C GLY A 232 26.30 8.92 20.97
N ARG A 233 27.20 9.91 20.88
CA ARG A 233 28.62 9.68 20.61
C ARG A 233 29.42 10.31 21.74
N LYS A 234 30.19 9.50 22.47
CA LYS A 234 31.19 10.01 23.42
C LYS A 234 32.29 10.75 22.65
N ARG A 235 32.74 11.90 23.16
CA ARG A 235 33.94 12.57 22.64
C ARG A 235 35.13 11.62 22.77
N PRO A 236 35.94 11.43 21.71
CA PRO A 236 37.13 10.57 21.79
C PRO A 236 38.26 11.34 22.49
N VAL A 237 38.23 11.39 23.82
CA VAL A 237 39.30 12.00 24.63
C VAL A 237 39.83 10.98 25.66
N PRO A 238 41.16 10.88 25.83
CA PRO A 238 41.76 10.05 26.86
C PRO A 238 41.23 10.45 28.23
N LYS A 239 40.85 9.45 29.05
CA LYS A 239 40.34 9.63 30.44
C LYS A 239 39.14 10.56 30.60
N GLY A 240 38.53 11.07 29.52
CA GLY A 240 37.47 12.08 29.62
C GLY A 240 37.97 13.51 29.86
N ILE A 241 39.29 13.74 29.81
CA ILE A 241 39.89 15.04 30.11
C ILE A 241 39.85 15.92 28.87
N VAL A 242 39.32 17.14 29.02
CA VAL A 242 39.24 18.14 27.94
C VAL A 242 39.79 19.46 28.48
N TYR A 243 40.87 19.96 27.88
CA TYR A 243 41.47 21.23 28.25
C TYR A 243 40.73 22.42 27.62
N GLY A 244 40.90 23.60 28.22
CA GLY A 244 40.34 24.86 27.76
C GLY A 244 39.01 25.24 28.41
N LYS A 245 38.24 26.10 27.74
CA LYS A 245 37.04 26.75 28.30
C LYS A 245 35.98 25.72 28.75
N PRO A 246 35.27 25.96 29.88
CA PRO A 246 34.24 25.05 30.42
C PRO A 246 33.16 24.64 29.41
N THR A 247 32.78 25.51 28.48
CA THR A 247 31.80 25.22 27.43
C THR A 247 32.17 24.04 26.53
N ASN A 248 33.46 23.73 26.40
CA ASN A 248 33.97 22.64 25.56
C ASN A 248 34.19 21.33 26.31
N GLN A 249 34.04 21.30 27.64
CA GLN A 249 34.39 20.15 28.48
C GLN A 249 33.37 19.01 28.44
N GLY A 250 32.24 19.16 27.74
CA GLY A 250 31.24 18.10 27.59
C GLY A 250 31.73 16.85 26.81
N VAL A 251 31.58 15.67 27.43
CA VAL A 251 32.06 14.37 26.89
C VAL A 251 30.94 13.41 26.49
N THR A 252 29.94 13.17 27.35
CA THR A 252 28.98 12.04 27.22
C THR A 252 27.69 12.40 26.49
N GLN A 253 27.11 13.57 26.76
CA GLN A 253 25.78 13.94 26.27
C GLN A 253 25.76 14.49 24.82
N LEU A 254 26.90 14.44 24.13
CA LEU A 254 27.02 14.92 22.75
C LEU A 254 26.16 14.09 21.78
N LYS A 255 25.44 14.80 20.91
CA LYS A 255 24.61 14.20 19.86
C LYS A 255 25.32 14.33 18.52
N PHE A 256 25.31 13.24 17.75
CA PHE A 256 25.93 13.25 16.44
C PHE A 256 25.07 14.03 15.43
N GLN A 257 25.68 14.93 14.65
CA GLN A 257 24.95 15.73 13.67
C GLN A 257 24.27 14.88 12.58
N ARG A 258 24.87 13.76 12.18
CA ARG A 258 24.32 12.88 11.13
C ARG A 258 23.37 11.85 11.73
N SER A 259 22.29 11.56 11.03
CA SER A 259 21.36 10.52 11.45
C SER A 259 21.97 9.11 11.36
N LYS A 260 21.54 8.18 12.23
CA LYS A 260 22.01 6.77 12.20
C LYS A 260 21.77 6.09 10.84
N ARG A 261 20.72 6.50 10.11
CA ARG A 261 20.45 6.06 8.73
C ARG A 261 21.54 6.51 7.76
N SER A 262 22.03 7.75 7.87
CA SER A 262 23.15 8.26 7.07
C SER A 262 24.45 7.53 7.41
N VAL A 263 24.66 7.19 8.68
CA VAL A 263 25.81 6.38 9.11
C VAL A 263 25.75 4.96 8.53
N ALA A 264 24.56 4.37 8.44
CA ALA A 264 24.37 3.07 7.79
C ALA A 264 24.73 3.12 6.30
N GLU A 265 24.30 4.17 5.59
CA GLU A 265 24.65 4.39 4.18
C GLU A 265 26.17 4.54 4.00
N GLU A 266 26.83 5.32 4.86
CA GLU A 266 28.30 5.49 4.82
C GLU A 266 29.05 4.18 5.11
N ARG A 267 28.59 3.38 6.08
CA ARG A 267 29.21 2.06 6.36
C ARG A 267 29.10 1.11 5.17
N ALA A 268 27.94 1.07 4.51
CA ALA A 268 27.76 0.29 3.29
C ALA A 268 28.64 0.81 2.15
N GLY A 269 28.62 2.12 1.88
CA GLY A 269 29.37 2.73 0.78
C GLY A 269 30.89 2.58 0.93
N ARG A 270 31.43 2.65 2.15
CA ARG A 270 32.85 2.39 2.42
C ARG A 270 33.22 0.92 2.21
N LYS A 271 32.38 -0.02 2.67
CA LYS A 271 32.63 -1.46 2.49
C LYS A 271 32.48 -1.90 1.04
N LEU A 272 31.60 -1.23 0.28
CA LEU A 272 31.20 -1.59 -1.08
C LEU A 272 31.55 -0.47 -2.07
N GLY A 273 32.83 -0.12 -2.17
CA GLY A 273 33.30 1.04 -2.95
C GLY A 273 32.94 1.02 -4.45
N GLY A 274 32.84 -0.18 -5.04
CA GLY A 274 32.43 -0.36 -6.44
C GLY A 274 30.96 -0.04 -6.71
N LEU A 275 30.11 -0.07 -5.68
CA LEU A 275 28.66 0.15 -5.83
C LEU A 275 28.29 1.60 -5.54
N ARG A 276 27.09 2.01 -5.99
CA ARG A 276 26.53 3.34 -5.70
C ARG A 276 25.33 3.23 -4.78
N VAL A 277 25.35 3.98 -3.68
CA VAL A 277 24.20 4.07 -2.76
C VAL A 277 23.08 4.88 -3.41
N LEU A 278 21.94 4.23 -3.65
CA LEU A 278 20.72 4.89 -4.13
C LEU A 278 19.94 5.52 -2.97
N ASN A 279 19.56 4.69 -2.00
CA ASN A 279 18.77 5.09 -0.84
C ASN A 279 18.84 4.02 0.26
N SER A 280 18.14 4.24 1.37
CA SER A 280 18.06 3.27 2.47
C SER A 280 16.71 3.33 3.18
N TYR A 281 16.38 2.37 4.05
CA TYR A 281 15.20 2.43 4.91
C TYR A 281 15.38 1.64 6.20
N TRP A 282 14.65 2.05 7.22
CA TRP A 282 14.61 1.37 8.52
C TRP A 282 13.77 0.09 8.43
N ILE A 283 14.22 -0.95 9.13
CA ILE A 283 13.54 -2.26 9.18
C ILE A 283 13.26 -2.67 10.61
N ASN A 284 14.25 -2.54 11.49
CA ASN A 284 14.14 -3.04 12.85
C ASN A 284 15.05 -2.28 13.81
N GLU A 285 14.82 -2.45 15.11
CA GLU A 285 15.70 -1.96 16.16
C GLU A 285 15.61 -2.85 17.41
N ASP A 286 16.73 -3.03 18.10
CA ASP A 286 16.79 -3.55 19.47
C ASP A 286 17.30 -2.46 20.42
N SER A 287 17.58 -2.77 21.67
CA SER A 287 18.13 -1.83 22.66
C SER A 287 19.49 -1.23 22.25
N THR A 288 20.34 -1.99 21.56
CA THR A 288 21.74 -1.65 21.29
C THR A 288 22.00 -1.15 19.87
N TYR A 289 21.18 -1.52 18.89
CA TYR A 289 21.37 -1.36 17.46
C TYR A 289 20.07 -0.96 16.74
N LYS A 290 20.23 -0.22 15.64
CA LYS A 290 19.20 0.01 14.62
C LYS A 290 19.65 -0.64 13.33
N TYR A 291 18.70 -1.26 12.63
CA TYR A 291 18.93 -2.00 11.39
C TYR A 291 18.30 -1.27 10.21
N PHE A 292 19.07 -1.12 9.14
CA PHE A 292 18.66 -0.49 7.90
C PHE A 292 18.98 -1.41 6.72
N GLU A 293 18.14 -1.43 5.69
CA GLU A 293 18.56 -1.91 4.37
C GLU A 293 18.97 -0.71 3.53
N VAL A 294 20.14 -0.82 2.92
CA VAL A 294 20.69 0.12 1.96
C VAL A 294 20.51 -0.49 0.58
N ILE A 295 19.90 0.27 -0.33
CA ILE A 295 19.75 -0.07 -1.73
C ILE A 295 20.99 0.46 -2.44
N LEU A 296 21.78 -0.45 -2.99
CA LEU A 296 22.93 -0.13 -3.82
C LEU A 296 22.65 -0.55 -5.27
N VAL A 297 23.37 0.10 -6.18
CA VAL A 297 23.29 -0.15 -7.61
C VAL A 297 24.71 -0.37 -8.12
N ASP A 298 24.88 -1.42 -8.90
CA ASP A 298 26.08 -1.66 -9.69
C ASP A 298 26.02 -0.84 -10.98
N THR A 299 26.93 0.11 -11.12
CA THR A 299 27.00 1.00 -12.29
C THR A 299 27.74 0.39 -13.48
N ALA A 300 28.47 -0.72 -13.28
CA ALA A 300 29.13 -1.43 -14.37
C ALA A 300 28.13 -2.31 -15.15
N HIS A 301 27.02 -2.71 -14.51
CA HIS A 301 26.04 -3.61 -15.10
C HIS A 301 25.26 -2.98 -16.28
N THR A 302 25.17 -3.69 -17.41
CA THR A 302 24.54 -3.22 -18.66
C THR A 302 23.07 -2.83 -18.47
N THR A 303 22.30 -3.64 -17.74
CA THR A 303 20.87 -3.35 -17.44
C THR A 303 20.63 -2.05 -16.66
N VAL A 304 21.65 -1.54 -15.96
CA VAL A 304 21.59 -0.25 -15.24
C VAL A 304 22.01 0.87 -16.17
N ARG A 305 23.09 0.68 -16.93
CA ARG A 305 23.58 1.66 -17.90
C ARG A 305 22.56 1.97 -19.00
N ASN A 306 21.85 0.94 -19.47
CA ASN A 306 20.87 1.07 -20.55
C ASN A 306 19.49 1.56 -20.07
N ASP A 307 19.21 1.60 -18.76
CA ASP A 307 17.91 2.07 -18.26
C ASP A 307 17.93 3.60 -18.04
N PRO A 308 17.18 4.38 -18.85
CA PRO A 308 17.19 5.84 -18.78
C PRO A 308 16.66 6.41 -17.45
N ARG A 309 15.99 5.60 -16.63
CA ARG A 309 15.45 6.05 -15.33
C ARG A 309 16.50 6.07 -14.22
N ILE A 310 17.57 5.29 -14.36
CA ILE A 310 18.61 5.12 -13.32
C ILE A 310 20.02 5.39 -13.83
N ASN A 311 20.26 5.38 -15.14
CA ASN A 311 21.58 5.58 -15.75
C ASN A 311 22.29 6.86 -15.28
N TRP A 312 21.56 7.90 -14.86
CA TRP A 312 22.12 9.10 -14.23
C TRP A 312 23.08 8.76 -13.08
N LEU A 313 22.83 7.70 -12.32
CA LEU A 313 23.68 7.28 -11.19
C LEU A 313 25.06 6.75 -11.64
N CYS A 314 25.20 6.36 -12.91
CA CYS A 314 26.46 5.89 -13.49
C CYS A 314 27.46 7.03 -13.73
N ASN A 315 27.00 8.28 -13.83
CA ASN A 315 27.88 9.41 -14.09
C ASN A 315 28.91 9.59 -12.93
N PRO A 316 30.18 9.91 -13.23
CA PRO A 316 31.24 10.07 -12.23
C PRO A 316 30.91 11.06 -11.09
N VAL A 317 30.13 12.11 -11.38
CA VAL A 317 29.67 13.10 -10.39
C VAL A 317 28.85 12.51 -9.25
N HIS A 318 28.34 11.29 -9.41
CA HIS A 318 27.54 10.54 -8.44
C HIS A 318 28.32 9.50 -7.64
N LYS A 319 29.66 9.49 -7.72
CA LYS A 319 30.53 8.72 -6.80
C LYS A 319 30.32 9.14 -5.34
N HIS A 320 30.25 8.17 -4.43
CA HIS A 320 30.18 8.40 -2.97
C HIS A 320 29.19 9.49 -2.50
N ARG A 321 27.96 9.44 -3.00
CA ARG A 321 26.89 10.40 -2.63
C ARG A 321 26.52 10.35 -1.16
N GLU A 322 26.66 9.18 -0.54
CA GLU A 322 26.46 8.93 0.89
C GLU A 322 27.47 9.70 1.75
N LEU A 323 28.73 9.77 1.33
CA LEU A 323 29.79 10.50 2.05
C LEU A 323 29.60 12.01 1.96
N ARG A 324 29.10 12.50 0.82
CA ARG A 324 28.80 13.92 0.56
C ARG A 324 27.43 14.36 1.09
N GLY A 325 26.67 13.47 1.70
CA GLY A 325 25.34 13.77 2.25
C GLY A 325 24.31 14.17 1.17
N LEU A 326 24.37 13.55 0.00
CA LEU A 326 23.45 13.79 -1.13
C LEU A 326 22.28 12.79 -1.18
N THR A 327 22.31 11.75 -0.35
CA THR A 327 21.19 10.81 -0.17
C THR A 327 20.01 11.48 0.54
N SER A 328 18.86 10.81 0.58
CA SER A 328 17.67 11.33 1.28
C SER A 328 17.89 11.52 2.79
N ALA A 329 18.70 10.66 3.41
CA ALA A 329 19.11 10.80 4.81
C ALA A 329 20.13 11.95 4.98
N GLY A 330 21.05 12.09 4.02
CA GLY A 330 22.01 13.18 3.96
C GLY A 330 21.37 14.57 3.88
N LYS A 331 20.48 14.74 2.91
CA LYS A 331 19.72 15.99 2.72
C LYS A 331 18.88 16.36 3.95
N LYS A 332 18.40 15.37 4.73
CA LYS A 332 17.62 15.62 5.95
C LYS A 332 18.45 16.31 7.02
N TYR A 333 19.61 15.76 7.39
CA TYR A 333 20.42 16.36 8.48
C TYR A 333 21.07 17.69 8.06
N ARG A 334 21.28 17.90 6.75
CA ARG A 334 21.74 19.18 6.19
C ARG A 334 20.69 20.29 6.22
N GLY A 335 19.46 20.00 6.65
CA GLY A 335 18.36 20.98 6.66
C GLY A 335 17.78 21.30 5.27
N LEU A 336 18.06 20.46 4.26
CA LEU A 336 17.66 20.71 2.87
C LEU A 336 16.26 20.20 2.51
N ARG A 337 15.55 19.57 3.45
CA ARG A 337 14.16 19.12 3.24
C ARG A 337 13.14 20.26 3.32
N GLY A 338 13.36 21.24 4.18
CA GLY A 338 12.53 22.44 4.23
C GLY A 338 13.08 23.55 3.32
N LYS A 339 12.20 24.49 2.96
CA LYS A 339 12.49 25.68 2.14
C LYS A 339 11.86 26.90 2.83
N GLY A 340 12.20 28.11 2.38
CA GLY A 340 11.68 29.36 2.94
C GLY A 340 12.58 29.99 4.01
N HIS A 341 12.02 30.95 4.75
CA HIS A 341 12.75 31.82 5.69
C HIS A 341 13.52 31.02 6.78
N LEU A 342 12.96 29.92 7.31
CA LEU A 342 13.66 29.06 8.29
C LEU A 342 14.90 28.33 7.73
N HIS A 343 15.07 28.27 6.41
CA HIS A 343 16.09 27.47 5.75
C HIS A 343 17.03 28.29 4.85
N HIS A 344 17.02 29.63 4.94
CA HIS A 344 17.88 30.49 4.10
C HIS A 344 19.38 30.23 4.37
N LYS A 345 19.77 30.02 5.64
CA LYS A 345 21.16 29.70 6.03
C LYS A 345 21.62 28.28 5.63
N ALA A 346 20.73 27.43 5.14
CA ALA A 346 21.05 26.06 4.75
C ALA A 346 21.52 25.93 3.29
N ARG A 347 21.29 26.94 2.44
CA ARG A 347 21.52 26.88 0.98
C ARG A 347 22.51 27.94 0.51
N PRO A 348 23.44 27.59 -0.42
CA PRO A 348 23.63 26.29 -1.07
C PRO A 348 24.25 25.21 -0.15
N SER A 349 25.01 25.64 0.85
CA SER A 349 25.39 24.85 2.02
C SER A 349 25.67 25.79 3.20
N ARG A 350 25.53 25.34 4.45
CA ARG A 350 25.78 26.18 5.63
C ARG A 350 27.12 26.91 5.60
N ARG A 351 28.19 26.20 5.21
CA ARG A 351 29.54 26.78 5.11
C ARG A 351 29.67 27.76 3.94
N ALA A 352 29.06 27.45 2.80
CA ALA A 352 29.07 28.36 1.65
C ALA A 352 28.31 29.67 1.94
N THR A 353 27.17 29.58 2.61
CA THR A 353 26.39 30.77 3.04
C THR A 353 27.18 31.59 4.06
N TRP A 354 27.78 30.93 5.06
CA TRP A 354 28.63 31.63 6.02
C TRP A 354 29.81 32.33 5.32
N LYS A 355 30.51 31.65 4.41
CA LYS A 355 31.62 32.24 3.65
C LYS A 355 31.16 33.49 2.90
N ARG A 356 30.07 33.40 2.12
CA ARG A 356 29.51 34.54 1.38
C ARG A 356 29.22 35.74 2.28
N ASN A 357 28.62 35.50 3.44
CA ASN A 357 28.22 36.57 4.36
C ASN A 357 29.37 37.17 5.16
N GLN A 358 30.54 36.50 5.20
CA GLN A 358 31.72 36.96 5.92
C GLN A 358 32.84 37.42 4.98
N THR A 359 32.71 37.18 3.67
CA THR A 359 33.63 37.70 2.66
C THR A 359 33.45 39.20 2.54
N LEU A 360 34.51 39.95 2.86
CA LEU A 360 34.61 41.38 2.56
C LEU A 360 34.60 41.58 1.05
N SER A 361 33.67 42.39 0.55
CA SER A 361 33.54 42.71 -0.88
C SER A 361 34.19 44.05 -1.18
N LEU A 362 35.42 44.05 -1.68
CA LEU A 362 36.13 45.24 -2.14
C LEU A 362 35.92 45.40 -3.66
N ARG A 363 34.97 46.27 -4.04
CA ARG A 363 34.73 46.60 -5.45
C ARG A 363 35.80 47.57 -5.95
N ARG A 364 36.08 47.53 -7.26
CA ARG A 364 37.05 48.44 -7.91
C ARG A 364 36.65 49.91 -7.71
N TYR A 365 35.35 50.19 -7.81
CA TYR A 365 34.74 51.48 -7.52
C TYR A 365 33.70 51.25 -6.43
N ARG A 366 33.69 52.11 -5.40
CA ARG A 366 32.83 51.95 -4.22
C ARG A 366 31.44 52.48 -4.47
#